data_AF-A0AAW2Z572-F1
#
_entry.id   AF-A0AAW2Z572-F1
#
_cell.length_a   1.000
_cell.length_b   1.000
_cell.length_c   1.000
_cell.angle_alpha   90.00
_cell.angle_beta   90.00
_cell.angle_gamma   90.00
#
_symmetry.space_group_name_H-M   'P 1'
#
loop_
_entity.id
_entity.type
_entity.pdbx_description
1 polymer ?
#
loop_
_entity_poly.entity_id
_entity_poly.type
_entity_poly.pdbx_seq_one_letter_code
_entity_poly.pdbx_strand_id
1 'polypeptide(L)'
;MDQNEINVLKKNGFVVSERKGSKSFADTYLMLFNSHLPVFISLDSILHAWHESFDTLIEQMESDDLYYALDSILETMLSELNVFKLSFSTFSFELQTVILDVDLFLRVAKQLLGNDYDDDDVHHVIVDERQ
;
A
#
# COMPACT_ATOMS: atom_id res chain seq x y z
N MET A 1 31.41 -19.72 12.10
CA MET A 1 31.76 -18.69 13.10
C MET A 1 33.24 -18.50 13.02
N ASP A 2 33.68 -17.30 12.69
CA ASP A 2 35.09 -16.98 12.50
C ASP A 2 35.78 -16.76 13.86
N GLN A 3 37.08 -17.01 14.00
CA GLN A 3 37.76 -16.94 15.31
C GLN A 3 37.74 -15.51 15.91
N ASN A 4 37.66 -14.49 15.05
CA ASN A 4 37.53 -13.09 15.47
C ASN A 4 36.16 -12.79 16.08
N GLU A 5 35.08 -13.37 15.55
CA GLU A 5 33.72 -13.20 16.07
C GLU A 5 33.64 -13.74 17.51
N ILE A 6 34.19 -14.94 17.76
CA ILE A 6 34.17 -15.57 19.10
C ILE A 6 34.90 -14.71 20.15
N ASN A 7 35.99 -14.04 19.76
CA ASN A 7 36.75 -13.18 20.67
C ASN A 7 36.01 -11.88 21.00
N VAL A 8 35.26 -11.31 20.05
CA VAL A 8 34.41 -10.13 20.29
C VAL A 8 33.23 -10.50 21.19
N LEU A 9 32.65 -11.70 21.03
CA LEU A 9 31.55 -12.21 21.84
C LEU A 9 31.96 -12.36 23.31
N LYS A 10 33.16 -12.91 23.57
CA LYS A 10 33.70 -13.04 24.93
C LYS A 10 34.04 -11.70 25.58
N LYS A 11 34.39 -10.68 24.78
CA LYS A 11 34.84 -9.38 25.28
C LYS A 11 33.70 -8.39 25.50
N ASN A 12 32.72 -8.38 24.59
CA ASN A 12 31.63 -7.39 24.58
C ASN A 12 30.26 -7.99 24.93
N GLY A 13 30.15 -9.32 25.05
CA GLY A 13 28.89 -10.02 25.34
C GLY A 13 27.96 -10.19 24.15
N PHE A 14 28.25 -9.57 23.00
CA PHE A 14 27.49 -9.72 21.75
C PHE A 14 28.39 -9.53 20.53
N VAL A 15 27.97 -10.07 19.38
CA VAL A 15 28.62 -9.93 18.07
C VAL A 15 27.56 -9.71 17.02
N VAL A 16 27.78 -8.73 16.16
CA VAL A 16 26.95 -8.47 14.97
C VAL A 16 27.66 -9.08 13.77
N SER A 17 27.03 -10.03 13.09
CA SER A 17 27.55 -10.62 11.84
C SER A 17 26.63 -10.22 10.70
N GLU A 18 27.12 -9.39 9.78
CA GLU A 18 26.38 -8.84 8.62
C GLU A 18 26.01 -9.90 7.57
N ARG A 19 26.48 -11.14 7.73
CA ARG A 19 26.39 -12.20 6.72
C ARG A 19 25.05 -12.96 6.67
N LYS A 20 24.14 -12.71 7.62
CA LYS A 20 22.80 -13.30 7.68
C LYS A 20 21.73 -12.21 7.53
N GLY A 21 21.72 -11.51 6.40
CA GLY A 21 20.61 -10.62 6.05
C GLY A 21 19.33 -11.43 5.87
N SER A 22 18.43 -11.39 6.86
CA SER A 22 17.06 -11.87 6.70
C SER A 22 16.20 -10.76 6.10
N LYS A 23 15.06 -11.13 5.50
CA LYS A 23 14.20 -10.19 4.78
C LYS A 23 13.40 -9.26 5.70
N SER A 24 13.12 -9.70 6.93
CA SER A 24 12.46 -8.91 7.97
C SER A 24 13.16 -9.07 9.33
N PHE A 25 12.95 -8.11 10.23
CA PHE A 25 13.37 -8.20 11.65
C PHE A 25 12.75 -9.41 12.34
N ALA A 26 11.49 -9.73 12.02
CA ALA A 26 10.79 -10.89 12.59
C ALA A 26 11.52 -12.20 12.25
N ASP A 27 11.98 -12.34 11.01
CA ASP A 27 12.76 -13.49 10.57
C ASP A 27 14.10 -13.58 11.30
N THR A 28 14.79 -12.46 11.52
CA THR A 28 16.05 -12.46 12.28
C THR A 28 15.82 -12.94 13.70
N TYR A 29 14.77 -12.43 14.36
CA TYR A 29 14.43 -12.81 15.73
C TYR A 29 14.05 -14.29 15.82
N LEU A 30 13.26 -14.79 14.88
CA LEU A 30 12.88 -16.20 14.83
C LEU A 30 14.10 -17.09 14.58
N MET A 31 15.01 -16.69 13.68
CA MET A 31 16.26 -17.41 13.42
C MET A 31 17.17 -17.44 14.66
N LEU A 32 17.29 -16.32 15.39
CA LEU A 32 18.09 -16.21 16.61
C LEU A 32 17.48 -17.05 17.74
N PHE A 33 16.17 -16.99 17.91
CA PHE A 33 15.42 -17.80 18.87
C PHE A 33 15.61 -19.30 18.59
N ASN A 34 15.44 -19.74 17.34
CA ASN A 34 15.67 -21.13 16.93
C ASN A 34 17.14 -21.57 17.10
N SER A 35 18.08 -20.62 17.00
CA SER A 35 19.51 -20.86 17.23
C SER A 35 19.89 -20.90 18.73
N HIS A 36 18.91 -20.78 19.64
CA HIS A 36 19.10 -20.76 21.10
C HIS A 36 20.09 -19.67 21.57
N LEU A 37 20.16 -18.56 20.84
CA LEU A 37 20.97 -17.41 21.19
C LEU A 37 20.14 -16.41 22.02
N PRO A 38 20.75 -15.66 22.95
CA PRO A 38 20.05 -14.59 23.66
C PRO A 38 19.55 -13.54 22.66
N VAL A 39 18.25 -13.28 22.67
CA VAL A 39 17.59 -12.34 21.77
C VAL A 39 17.34 -11.03 22.51
N PHE A 40 17.96 -9.94 22.03
CA PHE A 40 17.64 -8.59 22.48
C PHE A 40 16.63 -7.98 21.52
N ILE A 41 15.42 -7.69 22.01
CA ILE A 41 14.36 -7.05 21.24
C ILE A 41 14.35 -5.56 21.61
N SER A 42 14.59 -4.69 20.62
CA SER A 42 14.48 -3.25 20.82
C SER A 42 13.03 -2.78 20.63
N LEU A 43 12.67 -1.64 21.22
CA LEU A 43 11.36 -1.02 20.99
C LEU A 43 11.18 -0.59 19.52
N ASP A 44 12.25 -0.16 18.88
CA ASP A 44 12.26 0.28 17.48
C ASP A 44 11.85 -0.84 16.52
N SER A 45 12.30 -2.09 16.76
CA SER A 45 11.89 -3.24 15.93
C SER A 45 10.39 -3.57 16.05
N ILE A 46 9.80 -3.35 17.22
CA ILE A 46 8.36 -3.56 17.43
C ILE A 46 7.57 -2.45 16.74
N LEU A 47 8.01 -1.19 16.87
CA LEU A 47 7.36 -0.05 16.22
C LEU A 47 7.44 -0.13 14.70
N HIS A 48 8.54 -0.64 14.16
CA HIS A 48 8.67 -0.86 12.71
C HIS A 48 7.69 -1.92 12.19
N ALA A 49 7.62 -3.09 12.83
CA ALA A 49 6.65 -4.12 12.45
C ALA A 49 5.19 -3.65 12.59
N TRP A 50 4.94 -2.81 13.61
CA TRP A 50 3.65 -2.14 13.76
C TRP A 50 3.36 -1.19 12.59
N HIS A 51 4.31 -0.33 12.21
CA HIS A 51 4.12 0.59 11.08
C HIS A 51 3.83 -0.16 9.78
N GLU A 52 4.61 -1.21 9.48
CA GLU A 52 4.41 -2.06 8.30
C GLU A 52 3.01 -2.70 8.30
N SER A 53 2.54 -3.16 9.47
CA SER A 53 1.17 -3.69 9.60
C SER A 53 0.11 -2.62 9.34
N PHE A 54 0.34 -1.37 9.74
CA PHE A 54 -0.61 -0.28 9.47
C PHE A 54 -0.64 0.10 8.00
N ASP A 55 0.52 0.16 7.35
CA ASP A 55 0.60 0.44 5.91
C ASP A 55 -0.17 -0.62 5.12
N THR A 56 0.05 -1.90 5.43
CA THR A 56 -0.66 -3.03 4.79
C THR A 56 -2.17 -2.95 5.01
N LEU A 57 -2.61 -2.59 6.22
CA LEU A 57 -4.04 -2.46 6.52
C LEU A 57 -4.70 -1.30 5.76
N ILE A 58 -3.98 -0.19 5.58
CA ILE A 58 -4.48 0.97 4.84
C ILE A 58 -4.58 0.63 3.35
N GLU A 59 -3.54 0.03 2.78
CA GLU A 59 -3.52 -0.44 1.39
C GLU A 59 -4.69 -1.39 1.12
N GLN A 60 -4.91 -2.36 2.03
CA GLN A 60 -6.01 -3.29 1.90
C GLN A 60 -7.38 -2.59 1.99
N MET A 61 -7.58 -1.69 2.96
CA MET A 61 -8.84 -0.95 3.07
C MET A 61 -9.08 -0.04 1.86
N GLU A 62 -8.03 0.52 1.27
CA GLU A 62 -8.10 1.37 0.09
C GLU A 62 -8.54 0.56 -1.13
N SER A 63 -7.89 -0.57 -1.39
CA SER A 63 -8.20 -1.46 -2.51
C SER A 63 -9.55 -2.16 -2.35
N ASP A 64 -9.86 -2.67 -1.16
CA ASP A 64 -11.00 -3.57 -0.96
C ASP A 64 -12.33 -2.80 -0.75
N ASP A 65 -12.29 -1.62 -0.13
CA ASP A 65 -13.49 -0.89 0.25
C ASP A 65 -13.56 0.52 -0.36
N LEU A 66 -12.53 1.34 -0.15
CA LEU A 66 -12.58 2.77 -0.47
C LEU A 66 -12.70 3.02 -1.97
N TYR A 67 -11.92 2.28 -2.78
CA TYR A 67 -11.94 2.36 -4.23
C TYR A 67 -13.35 2.11 -4.79
N TYR A 68 -13.96 0.98 -4.44
CA TYR A 68 -15.30 0.61 -4.93
C TYR A 68 -16.39 1.56 -4.42
N ALA A 69 -16.27 2.03 -3.18
CA ALA A 69 -17.20 3.01 -2.63
C ALA A 69 -17.13 4.34 -3.41
N LEU A 70 -15.92 4.83 -3.70
CA LEU A 70 -15.72 6.06 -4.47
C LEU A 70 -16.19 5.90 -5.92
N ASP A 71 -15.87 4.79 -6.58
CA ASP A 71 -16.33 4.52 -7.94
C ASP A 71 -17.86 4.51 -8.00
N SER A 72 -18.52 3.76 -7.11
CA SER A 72 -19.98 3.70 -7.04
C SER A 72 -20.63 5.07 -6.83
N ILE A 73 -20.05 5.92 -5.94
CA ILE A 73 -20.55 7.27 -5.70
C ILE A 73 -20.40 8.14 -6.95
N LEU A 74 -19.24 8.12 -7.60
CA LEU A 74 -18.98 8.90 -8.82
C LEU A 74 -19.86 8.45 -9.98
N GLU A 75 -20.05 7.14 -10.16
CA GLU A 75 -20.97 6.59 -11.16
C GLU A 75 -22.40 7.05 -10.92
N THR A 76 -22.85 6.98 -9.67
CA THR A 76 -24.20 7.41 -9.30
C THR A 76 -24.39 8.89 -9.58
N MET A 77 -23.46 9.75 -9.16
CA MET A 77 -23.52 11.19 -9.41
C MET A 77 -23.52 11.53 -10.91
N LEU A 78 -22.68 10.87 -11.70
CA LEU A 78 -22.64 11.06 -13.15
C LEU A 78 -23.96 10.61 -13.81
N SER A 79 -24.54 9.50 -13.35
CA SER A 79 -25.82 9.00 -13.87
C SER A 79 -26.97 9.99 -13.61
N GLU A 80 -27.06 10.52 -12.39
CA GLU A 80 -28.07 11.52 -12.02
C GLU A 80 -27.88 12.84 -12.78
N LEU A 81 -26.62 13.26 -12.98
CA LEU A 81 -26.30 14.44 -13.77
C LEU A 81 -26.74 14.26 -15.23
N ASN A 82 -26.53 13.07 -15.81
CA ASN A 82 -26.98 12.77 -17.17
C ASN A 82 -28.50 12.80 -17.31
N VAL A 83 -29.24 12.33 -16.31
CA VAL A 83 -30.71 12.46 -16.26
C VAL A 83 -31.11 13.93 -16.16
N PHE A 84 -30.45 14.70 -15.30
CA PHE A 84 -30.71 16.13 -15.12
C PHE A 84 -30.45 16.94 -16.40
N LYS A 85 -29.41 16.57 -17.16
CA LYS A 85 -29.09 17.14 -18.49
C LYS A 85 -30.16 16.91 -19.55
N LEU A 86 -31.11 15.98 -19.38
CA LEU A 86 -32.24 15.87 -20.32
C LEU A 86 -33.15 17.12 -20.29
N SER A 87 -33.17 17.84 -19.16
CA SER A 87 -33.91 19.10 -19.00
C SER A 87 -33.07 20.34 -19.33
N PHE A 88 -31.86 20.16 -19.89
CA PHE A 88 -30.86 21.21 -20.06
C PHE A 88 -31.35 22.42 -20.87
N SER A 89 -32.21 22.20 -21.87
CA SER A 89 -32.79 23.27 -22.69
C SER A 89 -33.72 24.21 -21.93
N THR A 90 -34.15 23.85 -20.72
CA THR A 90 -35.09 24.63 -19.90
C THR A 90 -34.36 25.56 -18.92
N PHE A 91 -33.05 25.40 -18.72
CA PHE A 91 -32.27 26.16 -17.75
C PHE A 91 -31.67 27.44 -18.34
N SER A 92 -31.38 28.41 -17.47
CA SER A 92 -30.64 29.63 -17.86
C SER A 92 -29.21 29.29 -18.29
N PHE A 93 -28.61 30.19 -19.07
CA PHE A 93 -27.26 30.00 -19.61
C PHE A 93 -26.20 29.82 -18.51
N GLU A 94 -26.33 30.52 -17.39
CA GLU A 94 -25.41 30.45 -16.26
C GLU A 94 -25.48 29.09 -15.54
N LEU A 95 -26.67 28.50 -15.44
CA LEU A 95 -26.82 27.15 -14.87
C LEU A 95 -26.26 26.08 -15.81
N GLN A 96 -26.44 26.26 -17.12
CA GLN A 96 -25.87 25.36 -18.12
C GLN A 96 -24.34 25.30 -18.04
N THR A 97 -23.66 26.43 -17.85
CA THR A 97 -22.20 26.46 -17.68
C THR A 97 -21.75 25.74 -16.40
N VAL A 98 -22.44 25.97 -15.28
CA VAL A 98 -22.10 25.31 -14.00
C VAL A 98 -22.28 23.80 -14.09
N ILE A 99 -23.35 23.32 -14.73
CA ILE A 99 -23.59 21.88 -14.93
C ILE A 99 -22.47 21.25 -15.77
N LEU A 100 -21.96 21.98 -16.76
CA LEU A 100 -20.90 21.51 -17.64
C LEU A 100 -19.55 21.43 -16.91
N ASP A 101 -19.26 22.40 -16.05
CA ASP A 101 -18.08 22.37 -15.17
C ASP A 101 -18.14 21.21 -14.17
N VAL A 102 -19.31 20.97 -13.55
CA VAL A 102 -19.49 19.84 -12.62
C VAL A 102 -19.30 18.50 -13.33
N ASP A 103 -19.85 18.35 -14.54
CA ASP A 103 -19.63 17.14 -15.35
C ASP A 103 -18.15 16.94 -15.70
N LEU A 104 -17.42 18.02 -16.00
CA LEU A 104 -15.97 17.95 -16.23
C LEU A 104 -15.24 17.47 -14.96
N PHE A 105 -15.51 18.07 -13.80
CA PHE A 105 -14.85 17.68 -12.54
C PHE A 105 -15.11 16.22 -12.16
N LEU A 106 -16.37 15.76 -12.28
CA LEU A 106 -16.73 14.37 -11.97
C LEU A 106 -16.08 13.39 -12.95
N ARG A 107 -15.99 13.73 -14.24
CA ARG A 107 -15.30 12.89 -15.23
C ARG A 107 -13.79 12.83 -15.00
N VAL A 108 -13.16 13.96 -14.65
CA VAL A 108 -11.74 13.99 -14.28
C VAL A 108 -11.49 13.14 -13.04
N ALA A 109 -12.33 13.28 -12.00
CA ALA A 109 -12.23 12.45 -10.80
C ALA A 109 -12.33 10.96 -11.12
N LYS A 110 -13.29 10.55 -11.97
CA LYS A 110 -13.41 9.15 -12.42
C LYS A 110 -12.21 8.68 -13.25
N GLN A 111 -11.67 9.55 -14.11
CA GLN A 111 -10.50 9.23 -14.91
C GLN A 111 -9.26 9.02 -14.03
N LEU A 112 -9.06 9.84 -13.00
CA LEU A 112 -7.96 9.69 -12.05
C LEU A 112 -8.12 8.37 -11.27
N LEU A 113 -9.34 8.07 -10.80
CA LEU A 113 -9.62 6.84 -10.07
C LEU A 113 -9.28 5.59 -10.90
N GLY A 114 -9.68 5.54 -12.17
CA GLY A 114 -9.43 4.38 -13.03
C GLY A 114 -8.02 4.27 -13.62
N ASN A 115 -7.24 5.37 -13.65
CA ASN A 115 -5.92 5.36 -14.27
C ASN A 115 -4.80 4.94 -13.29
N ASP A 116 -5.07 4.96 -11.98
CA ASP A 116 -4.12 4.50 -10.95
C ASP A 116 -4.25 2.98 -10.67
N TYR A 117 -5.32 2.30 -11.11
CA TYR A 117 -5.58 0.87 -10.83
C TYR A 117 -4.94 -0.10 -11.84
N ASP A 118 -4.34 0.39 -12.94
CA ASP A 118 -3.77 -0.44 -14.02
C ASP A 118 -2.29 -0.86 -13.79
N ASP A 119 -1.73 -0.66 -12.60
CA ASP A 119 -0.29 -0.94 -12.32
C ASP A 119 -0.01 -2.32 -11.65
N ASP A 120 -1.04 -3.13 -11.35
CA ASP A 120 -0.87 -4.40 -10.61
C ASP A 120 -0.73 -5.68 -11.47
N ASP A 121 -0.83 -5.59 -12.80
CA ASP A 121 -0.63 -6.76 -13.69
C ASP A 121 0.85 -7.11 -13.96
N VAL A 122 1.81 -6.44 -13.31
CA VAL A 122 3.26 -6.66 -13.55
C VAL A 122 3.92 -7.62 -12.57
N HIS A 123 3.32 -7.95 -11.42
CA HIS A 123 4.01 -8.74 -10.39
C HIS A 123 3.79 -10.26 -10.41
N HIS A 124 2.96 -10.80 -11.31
CA HIS A 124 2.74 -12.26 -11.39
C HIS A 124 3.50 -13.03 -12.49
N VAL A 125 4.33 -12.36 -13.31
CA VAL A 125 5.00 -13.03 -14.45
C VAL A 125 6.44 -13.49 -14.16
N ILE A 126 7.09 -13.04 -13.07
CA ILE A 126 8.50 -13.39 -12.79
C ILE A 126 8.64 -14.49 -11.73
N VAL A 127 8.07 -15.67 -11.96
CA VAL A 127 8.50 -16.89 -11.23
C VAL A 127 8.72 -18.11 -12.14
N ASP A 128 8.30 -18.07 -13.40
CA ASP A 128 8.39 -19.24 -14.29
C ASP A 128 9.43 -19.07 -15.42
N GLU A 129 10.68 -18.78 -15.07
CA GLU A 129 11.79 -18.96 -16.03
C GLU A 129 13.17 -18.97 -15.35
N ARG A 130 13.43 -19.96 -14.48
CA ARG A 130 14.79 -20.48 -14.20
C ARG A 130 14.75 -21.96 -13.86
N GLN A 131 14.58 -22.79 -14.90
CA GLN A 131 15.37 -24.02 -15.01
C GLN A 131 16.77 -23.69 -15.51
#